data_AF-A0A2S7QQ03-F1
#
_entry.id   AF-A0A2S7QQ03-F1
#
_cell.length_a   1.000
_cell.length_b   1.000
_cell.length_c   1.000
_cell.angle_alpha   90.00
_cell.angle_beta   90.00
_cell.angle_gamma   90.00
#
_symmetry.space_group_name_H-M   'P 1'
#
loop_
_entity.id
_entity.type
_entity.pdbx_description
1 polymer ?
#
loop_
_entity_poly.entity_id
_entity_poly.type
_entity_poly.pdbx_seq_one_letter_code
_entity_poly.pdbx_strand_id
1 'polypeptide(L)'
;MNHDCRPNANYYLDPLTLTHYTHAARTIHPGEEITITYTDPLQPHSIRQHAIHHSWGFRCTCCLCSSPAPQRALSNSRIQKINSLLQELSSFRPSKHLHKPNPIPHHISKALHLLSLYELERLETHIGDGYREAAYAYASAGKEWEARRYAEWGVQAGVVAEGWGERWVRELAGMRTGVGVRGREKEGGDGVEL
;
A
#
# COMPACT_ATOMS: atom_id res chain seq x y z
N MET A 1 17.02 -15.15 -0.15
CA MET A 1 15.59 -15.19 -0.52
C MET A 1 15.50 -14.89 -2.00
N ASN A 2 14.81 -15.75 -2.78
CA ASN A 2 14.70 -15.60 -4.23
C ASN A 2 13.62 -14.58 -4.63
N HIS A 3 13.63 -14.20 -5.92
CA HIS A 3 12.68 -13.28 -6.51
C HIS A 3 11.35 -13.94 -6.89
N ASP A 4 10.24 -13.32 -6.52
CA ASP A 4 8.96 -13.45 -7.22
C ASP A 4 8.39 -12.06 -7.53
N CYS A 5 7.72 -11.90 -8.67
CA CYS A 5 7.02 -10.64 -9.00
C CYS A 5 5.79 -10.40 -8.11
N ARG A 6 5.25 -11.45 -7.46
CA ARG A 6 4.14 -11.46 -6.49
C ARG A 6 4.59 -12.20 -5.22
N PRO A 7 5.53 -11.60 -4.48
CA PRO A 7 6.20 -12.28 -3.37
C PRO A 7 5.28 -12.51 -2.16
N ASN A 8 5.64 -13.48 -1.32
CA ASN A 8 4.91 -13.77 -0.07
C ASN A 8 5.51 -13.12 1.17
N ALA A 9 6.69 -12.51 1.05
CA ALA A 9 7.34 -11.73 2.09
C ALA A 9 7.84 -10.39 1.54
N ASN A 10 7.97 -9.42 2.44
CA ASN A 10 8.69 -8.18 2.17
C ASN A 10 9.80 -7.99 3.21
N TYR A 11 10.73 -7.09 2.92
CA TYR A 11 11.78 -6.73 3.86
C TYR A 11 11.97 -5.22 3.93
N TYR A 12 12.48 -4.77 5.07
CA TYR A 12 13.04 -3.45 5.21
C TYR A 12 14.36 -3.53 6.00
N LEU A 13 15.22 -2.52 5.80
CA LEU A 13 16.46 -2.37 6.53
C LEU A 13 16.28 -1.25 7.56
N ASP A 14 16.53 -1.55 8.82
CA ASP A 14 16.67 -0.52 9.85
C ASP A 14 18.09 0.06 9.79
N PRO A 15 18.27 1.31 9.36
CA PRO A 15 19.60 1.90 9.21
C PRO A 15 20.29 2.21 10.54
N LEU A 16 19.54 2.32 11.65
CA LEU A 16 20.12 2.61 12.97
C LEU A 16 20.76 1.37 13.57
N THR A 17 20.08 0.23 13.47
CA THR A 17 20.56 -1.05 14.01
C THR A 17 21.27 -1.91 12.98
N LEU A 18 21.27 -1.49 11.71
CA LEU A 18 21.75 -2.26 10.54
C LEU A 18 21.09 -3.65 10.44
N THR A 19 19.85 -3.75 10.89
CA THR A 19 19.12 -5.02 10.93
C THR A 19 18.22 -5.17 9.72
N HIS A 20 18.28 -6.35 9.09
CA HIS A 20 17.37 -6.75 8.03
C HIS A 20 16.16 -7.45 8.64
N TYR A 21 14.99 -6.85 8.48
CA TYR A 21 13.73 -7.45 8.91
C TYR A 21 13.00 -8.03 7.71
N THR A 22 12.57 -9.28 7.80
CA THR A 22 11.74 -9.93 6.80
C THR A 22 10.44 -10.36 7.43
N HIS A 23 9.32 -9.99 6.81
CA HIS A 23 7.99 -10.29 7.30
C HIS A 23 7.17 -10.96 6.21
N ALA A 24 6.39 -11.96 6.61
CA ALA A 24 5.38 -12.55 5.75
C ALA A 24 4.27 -11.50 5.48
N ALA A 25 3.90 -11.34 4.21
CA ALA A 25 2.78 -10.48 3.79
C ALA A 25 1.48 -11.26 3.61
N ARG A 26 1.55 -12.60 3.62
CA ARG A 26 0.43 -13.51 3.61
C ARG A 26 0.79 -14.78 4.36
N THR A 27 -0.18 -15.66 4.58
CA THR A 27 0.08 -17.01 5.07
C THR A 27 1.04 -17.74 4.13
N ILE A 28 2.09 -18.33 4.70
CA ILE A 28 3.09 -19.16 4.02
C ILE A 28 2.93 -20.58 4.54
N HIS A 29 2.66 -21.53 3.64
CA HIS A 29 2.42 -22.92 4.02
C HIS A 29 3.73 -23.72 4.15
N PRO A 30 3.76 -24.83 4.92
CA PRO A 30 4.96 -25.68 4.99
C PRO A 30 5.44 -26.13 3.62
N GLY A 31 6.73 -25.95 3.35
CA GLY A 31 7.35 -26.27 2.05
C GLY A 31 7.19 -25.19 0.97
N GLU A 32 6.42 -24.12 1.21
CA GLU A 32 6.38 -22.96 0.33
C GLU A 32 7.68 -22.14 0.47
N GLU A 33 8.30 -21.80 -0.66
CA GLU A 33 9.48 -20.95 -0.66
C GLU A 33 9.15 -19.52 -0.23
N ILE A 34 9.99 -18.94 0.64
CA ILE A 34 9.89 -17.52 1.02
C ILE A 34 10.56 -16.68 -0.07
N THR A 35 9.77 -15.82 -0.71
CA THR A 35 10.21 -14.96 -1.82
C THR A 35 9.99 -13.49 -1.50
N ILE A 36 10.86 -12.65 -2.07
CA ILE A 36 10.77 -11.19 -2.05
C ILE A 36 10.76 -10.66 -3.48
N THR A 37 10.47 -9.38 -3.71
CA THR A 37 10.64 -8.79 -5.03
C THR A 37 11.94 -7.99 -5.11
N TYR A 38 12.67 -8.10 -6.22
CA TYR A 38 13.90 -7.33 -6.47
C TYR A 38 13.65 -6.11 -7.38
N THR A 39 12.42 -5.94 -7.83
CA THR A 39 11.98 -4.87 -8.72
C THR A 39 10.64 -4.36 -8.23
N ASP A 40 10.27 -3.14 -8.63
CA ASP A 40 8.93 -2.62 -8.40
C ASP A 40 7.86 -3.53 -9.07
N PRO A 41 6.94 -4.15 -8.29
CA PRO A 41 5.92 -5.04 -8.83
C PRO A 41 4.79 -4.30 -9.56
N LEU A 42 4.71 -2.97 -9.42
CA LEU A 42 3.80 -2.06 -10.13
C LEU A 42 4.34 -1.60 -11.49
N GLN A 43 5.40 -2.24 -11.99
CA GLN A 43 5.87 -2.08 -13.37
C GLN A 43 5.25 -3.12 -14.31
N PRO A 44 5.07 -2.83 -15.61
CA PRO A 44 4.66 -3.83 -16.60
C PRO A 44 5.65 -5.00 -16.73
N HIS A 45 5.16 -6.15 -17.22
CA HIS A 45 5.94 -7.37 -17.37
C HIS A 45 7.30 -7.18 -18.08
N SER A 46 7.33 -6.44 -19.19
CA SER A 46 8.57 -6.21 -19.97
C SER A 46 9.61 -5.44 -19.16
N ILE A 47 9.16 -4.44 -18.39
CA ILE A 47 10.03 -3.62 -17.54
C ILE A 47 10.58 -4.45 -16.39
N ARG A 48 9.73 -5.26 -15.73
CA ARG A 48 10.19 -6.17 -14.66
C ARG A 48 11.21 -7.19 -15.18
N GLN A 49 10.94 -7.83 -16.33
CA GLN A 49 11.89 -8.76 -16.96
C GLN A 49 13.22 -8.10 -17.30
N HIS A 50 13.18 -6.90 -17.85
CA HIS A 50 14.40 -6.15 -18.17
C HIS A 50 15.19 -5.80 -16.92
N ALA A 51 14.54 -5.26 -15.87
CA ALA A 51 15.19 -4.88 -14.62
C ALA A 51 15.86 -6.08 -13.92
N ILE A 52 15.17 -7.22 -13.85
CA ILE A 52 15.69 -8.46 -13.26
C ILE A 52 16.88 -8.99 -14.08
N HIS A 53 16.76 -9.07 -15.39
CA HIS A 53 17.85 -9.55 -16.23
C HIS A 53 19.08 -8.64 -16.17
N HIS A 54 18.87 -7.32 -16.22
CA HIS A 54 19.95 -6.35 -16.19
C HIS A 54 20.68 -6.34 -14.86
N SER A 55 19.96 -6.38 -13.73
CA SER A 55 20.57 -6.21 -12.40
C SER A 55 21.01 -7.54 -11.78
N TRP A 56 20.39 -8.66 -12.14
CA TRP A 56 20.60 -9.97 -11.50
C TRP A 56 21.01 -11.08 -12.47
N GLY A 57 21.02 -10.84 -13.79
CA GLY A 57 21.53 -11.79 -14.77
C GLY A 57 20.63 -12.99 -15.07
N PHE A 58 19.36 -12.99 -14.65
CA PHE A 58 18.40 -14.07 -14.95
C PHE A 58 17.08 -13.54 -15.52
N ARG A 59 16.29 -14.43 -16.14
CA ARG A 59 14.91 -14.12 -16.54
C ARG A 59 13.95 -14.68 -15.52
N CYS A 60 13.04 -13.86 -15.01
CA CYS A 60 12.08 -14.30 -14.01
C CYS A 60 11.10 -15.32 -14.61
N THR A 61 10.87 -16.44 -13.92
CA THR A 61 9.97 -17.53 -14.34
C THR A 61 8.84 -17.77 -13.34
N CYS A 62 8.56 -16.81 -12.46
CA CYS A 62 7.41 -16.87 -11.55
C CYS A 62 6.10 -17.13 -12.31
N CYS A 63 5.06 -17.59 -11.59
CA CYS A 63 3.77 -17.94 -12.19
C CYS A 63 3.21 -16.84 -13.11
N LEU A 64 3.38 -15.57 -12.74
CA LEU A 64 2.92 -14.44 -13.57
C LEU A 64 3.76 -14.27 -14.84
N CYS A 65 5.09 -14.32 -14.74
CA CYS A 65 5.97 -14.16 -15.91
C CYS A 65 5.90 -15.35 -16.88
N SER A 66 5.67 -16.55 -16.35
CA SER A 66 5.50 -17.78 -17.15
C SER A 66 4.07 -17.94 -17.71
N SER A 67 3.11 -17.13 -17.27
CA SER A 67 1.72 -17.20 -17.75
C SER A 67 1.58 -16.85 -19.25
N PRO A 68 0.55 -17.33 -19.97
CA PRO A 68 0.29 -16.98 -21.37
C PRO A 68 0.23 -15.47 -21.63
N ALA A 69 0.58 -15.06 -22.86
CA ALA A 69 0.61 -13.64 -23.25
C ALA A 69 -0.69 -12.85 -22.93
N PRO A 70 -1.90 -13.41 -23.13
CA PRO A 70 -3.14 -12.73 -22.73
C PRO A 70 -3.23 -12.46 -21.22
N GLN A 71 -2.79 -13.40 -20.37
CA GLN A 71 -2.82 -13.23 -18.91
C GLN A 71 -1.82 -12.17 -18.46
N ARG A 72 -0.61 -12.14 -19.06
CA ARG A 72 0.37 -11.07 -18.82
C ARG A 72 -0.15 -9.70 -19.27
N ALA A 73 -0.86 -9.64 -20.40
CA ALA A 73 -1.47 -8.40 -20.89
C ALA A 73 -2.57 -7.91 -19.94
N LEU A 74 -3.42 -8.80 -19.43
CA LEU A 74 -4.42 -8.47 -18.41
C LEU A 74 -3.76 -7.92 -17.14
N SER A 75 -2.70 -8.55 -16.64
CA SER A 75 -1.94 -8.04 -15.49
C SER A 75 -1.36 -6.65 -15.75
N ASN A 76 -0.75 -6.43 -16.93
CA ASN A 76 -0.25 -5.10 -17.30
C ASN A 76 -1.37 -4.03 -17.28
N SER A 77 -2.56 -4.35 -17.79
CA SER A 77 -3.70 -3.43 -17.77
C SER A 77 -4.17 -3.14 -16.34
N ARG A 78 -4.18 -4.14 -15.44
CA ARG A 78 -4.49 -3.92 -14.02
C ARG A 78 -3.45 -3.04 -13.33
N ILE A 79 -2.16 -3.29 -13.57
CA ILE A 79 -1.07 -2.47 -13.06
C ILE A 79 -1.19 -1.01 -13.54
N GLN A 80 -1.47 -0.78 -14.82
CA GLN A 80 -1.73 0.57 -15.34
C GLN A 80 -2.91 1.23 -14.62
N LYS A 81 -3.99 0.48 -14.37
CA LYS A 81 -5.15 0.99 -13.65
C LYS A 81 -4.84 1.31 -12.20
N ILE A 82 -4.05 0.47 -11.51
CA ILE A 82 -3.57 0.71 -10.14
C ILE A 82 -2.81 2.04 -10.10
N ASN A 83 -1.82 2.22 -10.97
CA ASN A 83 -1.00 3.44 -11.00
C ASN A 83 -1.85 4.70 -11.27
N SER A 84 -2.80 4.62 -12.20
CA SER A 84 -3.75 5.70 -12.47
C SER A 84 -4.62 6.04 -11.25
N LEU A 85 -5.15 5.02 -10.55
CA LEU A 85 -5.98 5.23 -9.37
C LEU A 85 -5.17 5.80 -8.20
N LEU A 86 -3.94 5.34 -7.98
CA LEU A 86 -3.04 5.89 -6.95
C LEU A 86 -2.75 7.37 -7.21
N GLN A 87 -2.40 7.72 -8.44
CA GLN A 87 -2.17 9.12 -8.84
C GLN A 87 -3.43 9.97 -8.60
N GLU A 88 -4.58 9.48 -9.04
CA GLU A 88 -5.85 10.19 -8.90
C GLU A 88 -6.23 10.38 -7.42
N LEU A 89 -6.19 9.32 -6.61
CA LEU A 89 -6.55 9.35 -5.19
C LEU A 89 -5.59 10.23 -4.37
N SER A 90 -4.30 10.18 -4.65
CA SER A 90 -3.30 11.03 -3.99
C SER A 90 -3.52 12.51 -4.27
N SER A 91 -4.01 12.88 -5.46
CA SER A 91 -4.26 14.29 -5.83
C SER A 91 -5.38 14.94 -5.03
N PHE A 92 -6.29 14.13 -4.48
CA PHE A 92 -7.40 14.61 -3.65
C PHE A 92 -7.04 14.76 -2.17
N ARG A 93 -5.85 14.33 -1.75
CA ARG A 93 -5.44 14.46 -0.36
C ARG A 93 -5.19 15.93 -0.02
N PRO A 94 -5.80 16.45 1.05
CA PRO A 94 -5.54 17.82 1.46
C PRO A 94 -4.05 17.97 1.81
N SER A 95 -3.34 18.79 1.02
CA SER A 95 -2.03 19.28 1.43
C SER A 95 -2.21 20.07 2.73
N LYS A 96 -1.20 20.02 3.62
CA LYS A 96 -1.18 20.72 4.93
C LYS A 96 -1.46 22.23 4.84
N HIS A 97 -1.56 22.79 3.63
CA HIS A 97 -1.80 24.19 3.32
C HIS A 97 -3.23 24.54 2.83
N LEU A 98 -4.15 23.59 2.72
CA LEU A 98 -5.50 23.87 2.16
C LEU A 98 -6.59 23.90 3.25
N HIS A 99 -6.75 25.09 3.85
CA HIS A 99 -7.83 25.49 4.75
C HIS A 99 -9.16 25.79 4.02
N LYS A 100 -9.66 24.91 3.17
CA LYS A 100 -11.01 25.11 2.59
C LYS A 100 -11.93 23.90 2.77
N PRO A 101 -13.14 24.10 3.33
CA PRO A 101 -14.18 23.08 3.40
C PRO A 101 -14.90 23.01 2.06
N ASN A 102 -14.21 22.56 1.01
CA ASN A 102 -14.93 22.03 -0.13
C ASN A 102 -15.45 20.65 0.28
N PRO A 103 -16.64 20.21 -0.18
CA PRO A 103 -17.02 18.80 -0.05
C PRO A 103 -16.00 18.00 -0.88
N ILE A 104 -14.92 17.54 -0.23
CA ILE A 104 -13.96 16.61 -0.83
C ILE A 104 -14.80 15.45 -1.36
N PRO A 105 -14.86 15.21 -2.67
CA PRO A 105 -15.62 14.08 -3.18
C PRO A 105 -15.05 12.80 -2.54
N HIS A 106 -15.93 12.00 -1.94
CA HIS A 106 -15.51 10.78 -1.28
C HIS A 106 -15.28 9.70 -2.33
N HIS A 107 -14.02 9.39 -2.60
CA HIS A 107 -13.65 8.44 -3.65
C HIS A 107 -13.65 6.98 -3.17
N ILE A 108 -14.63 6.61 -2.31
CA ILE A 108 -14.72 5.28 -1.70
C ILE A 108 -14.74 4.20 -2.78
N SER A 109 -15.59 4.32 -3.81
CA SER A 109 -15.67 3.32 -4.88
C SER A 109 -14.34 3.14 -5.63
N LYS A 110 -13.55 4.22 -5.77
CA LYS A 110 -12.22 4.15 -6.42
C LYS A 110 -11.19 3.49 -5.50
N ALA A 111 -11.21 3.80 -4.20
CA ALA A 111 -10.33 3.16 -3.23
C ALA A 111 -10.64 1.66 -3.08
N LEU A 112 -11.92 1.27 -3.07
CA LEU A 112 -12.32 -0.14 -3.04
C LEU A 112 -11.94 -0.86 -4.34
N HIS A 113 -12.08 -0.20 -5.50
CA HIS A 113 -11.60 -0.75 -6.77
C HIS A 113 -10.07 -0.89 -6.78
N LEU A 114 -9.34 0.05 -6.19
CA LEU A 114 -7.89 -0.08 -6.04
C LEU A 114 -7.56 -1.33 -5.22
N LEU A 115 -8.19 -1.53 -4.06
CA LEU A 115 -7.98 -2.72 -3.22
C LEU A 115 -8.29 -4.03 -3.96
N SER A 116 -9.39 -4.10 -4.71
CA SER A 116 -9.71 -5.31 -5.47
C SER A 116 -8.69 -5.62 -6.56
N LEU A 117 -8.06 -4.60 -7.16
CA LEU A 117 -6.96 -4.79 -8.10
C LEU A 117 -5.69 -5.29 -7.40
N TYR A 118 -5.37 -4.79 -6.20
CA TYR A 118 -4.26 -5.31 -5.38
C TYR A 118 -4.43 -6.79 -5.06
N GLU A 119 -5.64 -7.21 -4.66
CA GLU A 119 -5.97 -8.61 -4.38
C GLU A 119 -5.87 -9.48 -5.63
N LEU A 120 -6.46 -9.06 -6.75
CA LEU A 120 -6.41 -9.79 -8.02
C LEU A 120 -5.00 -9.95 -8.56
N GLU A 121 -4.13 -8.97 -8.33
CA GLU A 121 -2.75 -9.02 -8.74
C GLU A 121 -1.84 -9.72 -7.72
N ARG A 122 -2.31 -10.06 -6.51
CA ARG A 122 -1.48 -10.62 -5.42
C ARG A 122 -0.33 -9.70 -5.03
N LEU A 123 -0.68 -8.46 -4.74
CA LEU A 123 0.25 -7.41 -4.32
C LEU A 123 0.18 -7.20 -2.80
N GLU A 124 0.08 -8.28 -2.02
CA GLU A 124 -0.08 -8.24 -0.56
C GLU A 124 1.07 -7.46 0.12
N THR A 125 2.28 -7.53 -0.42
CA THR A 125 3.44 -6.78 0.09
C THR A 125 3.35 -5.26 -0.11
N HIS A 126 2.45 -4.78 -0.97
CA HIS A 126 2.32 -3.36 -1.37
C HIS A 126 0.89 -2.81 -1.12
N ILE A 127 -0.04 -3.63 -0.60
CA ILE A 127 -1.44 -3.25 -0.42
C ILE A 127 -1.64 -2.11 0.59
N GLY A 128 -0.63 -1.80 1.41
CA GLY A 128 -0.66 -0.70 2.37
C GLY A 128 -1.08 0.63 1.76
N ASP A 129 -0.66 0.92 0.52
CA ASP A 129 -1.11 2.10 -0.21
C ASP A 129 -2.61 2.11 -0.47
N GLY A 130 -3.18 0.96 -0.85
CA GLY A 130 -4.61 0.81 -1.05
C GLY A 130 -5.41 1.03 0.25
N TYR A 131 -4.95 0.46 1.37
CA TYR A 131 -5.57 0.68 2.67
C TYR A 131 -5.50 2.13 3.11
N ARG A 132 -4.37 2.79 2.84
CA ARG A 132 -4.17 4.21 3.08
C ARG A 132 -5.20 5.05 2.31
N GLU A 133 -5.34 4.82 1.00
CA GLU A 133 -6.35 5.54 0.21
C GLU A 133 -7.79 5.27 0.67
N ALA A 134 -8.11 4.04 1.05
CA ALA A 134 -9.41 3.70 1.61
C ALA A 134 -9.68 4.45 2.92
N ALA A 135 -8.71 4.47 3.85
CA ALA A 135 -8.82 5.21 5.10
C ALA A 135 -9.15 6.69 4.87
N TYR A 136 -8.43 7.37 3.97
CA TYR A 136 -8.72 8.78 3.62
C TYR A 136 -10.09 8.95 2.94
N ALA A 137 -10.48 8.04 2.05
CA ALA A 137 -11.77 8.11 1.37
C ALA A 137 -12.94 8.00 2.36
N TYR A 138 -12.87 7.08 3.32
CA TYR A 138 -13.88 6.93 4.37
C TYR A 138 -13.81 8.05 5.42
N ALA A 139 -12.61 8.50 5.80
CA ALA A 139 -12.41 9.60 6.75
C ALA A 139 -12.99 10.90 6.22
N SER A 140 -12.73 11.21 4.94
CA SER A 140 -13.34 12.37 4.30
C SER A 140 -14.87 12.25 4.31
N ALA A 141 -15.42 11.04 4.15
CA ALA A 141 -16.86 10.79 4.13
C ALA A 141 -17.54 10.83 5.50
N GLY A 142 -16.78 11.06 6.59
CA GLY A 142 -17.30 11.00 7.95
C GLY A 142 -17.65 9.58 8.42
N LYS A 143 -17.23 8.55 7.68
CA LYS A 143 -17.45 7.13 8.02
C LYS A 143 -16.33 6.63 8.92
N GLU A 144 -16.43 6.97 10.20
CA GLU A 144 -15.35 6.78 11.17
C GLU A 144 -14.93 5.30 11.31
N TRP A 145 -15.88 4.39 11.45
CA TRP A 145 -15.57 2.98 11.72
C TRP A 145 -14.73 2.36 10.60
N GLU A 146 -15.15 2.56 9.34
CA GLU A 146 -14.41 2.09 8.18
C GLU A 146 -13.07 2.80 8.03
N ALA A 147 -13.01 4.11 8.27
CA ALA A 147 -11.77 4.87 8.22
C ALA A 147 -10.73 4.30 9.19
N ARG A 148 -11.14 4.04 10.44
CA ARG A 148 -10.29 3.45 11.49
C ARG A 148 -9.86 2.04 11.14
N ARG A 149 -10.77 1.23 10.62
CA ARG A 149 -10.48 -0.15 10.18
C ARG A 149 -9.43 -0.19 9.08
N TYR A 150 -9.60 0.62 8.03
CA TYR A 150 -8.62 0.69 6.94
C TYR A 150 -7.31 1.32 7.39
N ALA A 151 -7.33 2.27 8.32
CA ALA A 151 -6.11 2.82 8.92
C ALA A 151 -5.34 1.75 9.71
N GLU A 152 -6.02 0.91 10.50
CA GLU A 152 -5.40 -0.22 11.19
C GLU A 152 -4.71 -1.17 10.21
N TRP A 153 -5.41 -1.61 9.17
CA TRP A 153 -4.84 -2.49 8.15
C TRP A 153 -3.69 -1.84 7.39
N GLY A 154 -3.78 -0.54 7.10
CA GLY A 154 -2.70 0.21 6.47
C GLY A 154 -1.46 0.32 7.36
N VAL A 155 -1.61 0.50 8.68
CA VAL A 155 -0.49 0.47 9.63
C VAL A 155 0.16 -0.91 9.67
N GLN A 156 -0.65 -1.98 9.76
CA GLN A 156 -0.12 -3.34 9.78
C GLN A 156 0.65 -3.67 8.50
N ALA A 157 0.10 -3.34 7.33
CA ALA A 157 0.77 -3.53 6.05
C ALA A 157 2.03 -2.66 5.90
N GLY A 158 1.98 -1.40 6.36
CA GLY A 158 3.11 -0.48 6.28
C GLY A 158 4.29 -0.87 7.17
N VAL A 159 4.01 -1.36 8.38
CA VAL A 159 5.05 -1.91 9.26
C VAL A 159 5.75 -3.11 8.62
N VAL A 160 4.99 -3.99 7.95
CA VAL A 160 5.53 -5.14 7.21
C VAL A 160 6.39 -4.68 6.03
N ALA A 161 5.97 -3.65 5.31
CA ALA A 161 6.62 -3.19 4.08
C ALA A 161 7.83 -2.29 4.32
N GLU A 162 7.76 -1.37 5.27
CA GLU A 162 8.73 -0.26 5.41
C GLU A 162 9.16 -0.02 6.87
N GLY A 163 8.58 -0.74 7.83
CA GLY A 163 8.88 -0.60 9.26
C GLY A 163 8.07 0.48 9.97
N TRP A 164 8.25 0.57 11.30
CA TRP A 164 7.47 1.45 12.19
C TRP A 164 7.79 2.95 12.05
N GLY A 165 8.94 3.28 11.45
CA GLY A 165 9.47 4.64 11.39
C GLY A 165 8.75 5.55 10.42
N GLU A 166 8.05 4.99 9.44
CA GLU A 166 7.60 5.72 8.27
C GLU A 166 6.49 6.73 8.56
N ARG A 167 6.61 7.90 7.92
CA ARG A 167 5.74 9.05 8.20
C ARG A 167 4.28 8.71 7.93
N TRP A 168 4.00 8.04 6.82
CA TRP A 168 2.62 7.70 6.45
C TRP A 168 2.02 6.62 7.36
N VAL A 169 2.84 5.72 7.90
CA VAL A 169 2.42 4.73 8.91
C VAL A 169 2.01 5.46 10.20
N ARG A 170 2.77 6.48 10.62
CA ARG A 170 2.42 7.32 11.79
C ARG A 170 1.15 8.15 11.55
N GLU A 171 0.99 8.72 10.35
CA GLU A 171 -0.22 9.47 9.98
C GLU A 171 -1.48 8.57 10.05
N LEU A 172 -1.41 7.35 9.51
CA LEU A 172 -2.49 6.37 9.66
C LEU A 172 -2.69 5.92 11.10
N ALA A 173 -1.62 5.77 11.89
CA ALA A 173 -1.74 5.43 13.30
C ALA A 173 -2.56 6.47 14.08
N GLY A 174 -2.44 7.76 13.75
CA GLY A 174 -3.29 8.81 14.31
C GLY A 174 -4.77 8.64 13.95
N MET A 175 -5.09 8.16 12.75
CA MET A 175 -6.48 7.91 12.36
C MET A 175 -7.14 6.77 13.14
N ARG A 176 -6.36 5.86 13.76
CA ARG A 176 -6.91 4.76 14.59
C ARG A 176 -7.72 5.26 15.79
N THR A 177 -7.47 6.49 16.25
CA THR A 177 -8.22 7.14 17.34
C THR A 177 -9.32 8.09 16.84
N GLY A 178 -9.48 8.22 15.51
CA GLY A 178 -10.48 9.09 14.85
C GLY A 178 -9.98 10.49 14.48
N VAL A 179 -8.70 10.80 14.72
CA VAL A 179 -8.09 12.07 14.28
C VAL A 179 -8.10 12.16 12.76
N GLY A 180 -8.62 13.26 12.22
CA GLY A 180 -8.67 13.53 10.77
C GLY A 180 -9.91 13.01 10.05
N VAL A 181 -10.87 12.41 10.78
CA VAL A 181 -12.20 12.07 10.23
C VAL A 181 -13.05 13.35 10.15
N ARG A 182 -13.69 13.57 9.01
CA ARG A 182 -14.58 14.73 8.81
C ARG A 182 -15.68 14.71 9.89
N GLY A 183 -15.87 15.84 10.57
CA GLY A 183 -16.86 15.99 11.63
C GLY A 183 -16.34 15.70 13.04
N ARG A 184 -15.05 15.32 13.19
CA ARG A 184 -14.39 15.15 14.49
C ARG A 184 -13.24 16.15 14.60
N GLU A 185 -13.43 17.22 15.37
CA GLU A 185 -12.33 18.11 15.75
C GLU A 185 -11.45 17.42 16.80
N LYS A 186 -10.19 17.85 16.92
CA LYS A 186 -9.33 17.40 18.03
C LYS A 186 -10.04 17.76 19.33
N GLU A 187 -10.44 16.77 20.13
CA GLU A 187 -10.82 17.03 21.52
C GLU A 187 -9.68 17.79 22.21
N GLY A 188 -10.05 18.90 22.84
CA GLY A 188 -9.20 20.05 23.12
C GLY A 188 -7.97 19.77 23.99
N GLY A 189 -6.87 20.40 23.60
CA GLY A 189 -5.76 20.72 24.49
C GLY A 189 -5.90 22.15 25.00
N ASP A 190 -7.01 22.47 25.67
CA ASP A 190 -7.10 23.65 26.54
C ASP A 190 -6.83 23.21 27.97
N GLY A 191 -5.56 22.98 28.27
CA GLY A 191 -5.05 22.97 29.64
C GLY A 191 -4.68 24.40 30.02
N VAL A 192 -5.62 25.09 30.66
CA VAL A 192 -5.37 26.36 31.37
C VAL A 192 -4.39 26.06 32.51
N GLU A 193 -3.15 26.53 32.40
CA GLU A 193 -2.29 26.72 33.58
C GLU A 193 -2.71 28.03 34.25
N LEU A 194 -3.25 27.90 35.48
CA LEU A 194 -3.33 28.96 36.48
C LEU A 194 -2.01 29.02 37.26
#